data_AF-A0A1T4PDZ1-F1
#
_entry.id   AF-A0A1T4PDZ1-F1
#
_cell.length_a   1.000
_cell.length_b   1.000
_cell.length_c   1.000
_cell.angle_alpha   90.00
_cell.angle_beta   90.00
_cell.angle_gamma   90.00
#
_symmetry.space_group_name_H-M   'P 1'
#
loop_
_entity.id
_entity.type
_entity.pdbx_description
1 polymer ?
#
loop_
_entity_poly.entity_id
_entity_poly.type
_entity_poly.pdbx_seq_one_letter_code
_entity_poly.pdbx_strand_id
1 'polypeptide(L)' 'MKYVIVTFWAIILGQVVGYIATSLAGVKEIPVVQMLILSLIVEIILIAIIKIAIPKEKTE' A
#
# COMPACT_ATOMS: atom_id res chain seq x y z
N MET A 1 1.73 15.35 7.78
CA MET A 1 2.99 14.58 7.82
C MET A 1 2.75 13.08 7.82
N LYS A 2 1.94 12.51 8.74
CA LYS A 2 1.69 11.06 8.78
C LYS A 2 1.25 10.44 7.45
N TYR A 3 0.33 11.08 6.73
CA TYR A 3 -0.17 10.54 5.46
C TYR A 3 0.90 10.52 4.36
N VAL A 4 1.74 11.55 4.25
CA VAL A 4 2.83 11.59 3.25
C VAL A 4 3.84 10.47 3.48
N ILE A 5 4.19 10.21 4.75
CA ILE A 5 5.10 9.12 5.11
C ILE A 5 4.46 7.76 4.80
N VAL A 6 3.17 7.59 5.10
CA VAL A 6 2.42 6.37 4.79
C VAL A 6 2.37 6.14 3.28
N THR A 7 2.06 7.16 2.48
CA THR A 7 2.03 7.08 1.02
C THR A 7 3.40 6.70 0.44
N PHE A 8 4.47 7.32 0.95
CA PHE A 8 5.84 7.00 0.53
C PHE A 8 6.17 5.51 0.77
N TRP A 9 5.89 5.00 1.97
CA TRP A 9 6.15 3.59 2.28
C TRP A 9 5.20 2.63 1.57
N ALA A 10 3.94 3.00 1.39
CA ALA A 10 2.96 2.20 0.65
C ALA A 10 3.41 1.97 -0.80
N ILE A 11 3.95 3.00 -1.44
CA ILE A 11 4.51 2.91 -2.79
C ILE A 11 5.70 1.95 -2.82
N ILE A 12 6.70 2.15 -1.95
CA ILE A 12 7.92 1.32 -1.93
C ILE A 12 7.57 -0.14 -1.66
N LEU A 13 6.79 -0.41 -0.62
CA LEU A 13 6.39 -1.76 -0.24
C LEU A 13 5.52 -2.40 -1.32
N GLY A 14 4.63 -1.64 -1.96
CA GLY A 14 3.84 -2.12 -3.08
C GLY A 14 4.70 -2.62 -4.24
N GLN A 15 5.74 -1.88 -4.63
CA GLN A 15 6.66 -2.33 -5.68
C GLN A 15 7.41 -3.61 -5.28
N VAL A 16 7.94 -3.66 -4.04
CA VAL A 16 8.68 -4.83 -3.53
C VAL A 16 7.79 -6.08 -3.54
N VAL A 17 6.57 -5.98 -3.01
CA VAL A 17 5.62 -7.10 -2.98
C VAL A 17 5.22 -7.53 -4.39
N GLY A 18 4.99 -6.58 -5.30
CA GLY A 18 4.66 -6.88 -6.69
C GLY A 18 5.77 -7.64 -7.42
N TYR A 19 7.02 -7.21 -7.22
CA TYR A 19 8.19 -7.88 -7.75
C TYR A 19 8.33 -9.31 -7.20
N ILE A 20 8.22 -9.48 -5.87
CA ILE A 20 8.29 -10.80 -5.22
C ILE A 20 7.18 -11.72 -5.76
N ALA A 21 5.95 -11.23 -5.84
CA ALA A 21 4.81 -12.03 -6.27
C ALA A 21 4.94 -12.49 -7.72
N THR A 22 5.32 -11.60 -8.63
CA THR A 22 5.51 -11.94 -10.05
C THR A 22 6.70 -12.87 -10.28
N SER A 23 7.81 -12.63 -9.57
CA SER A 23 9.00 -13.49 -9.59
C SER A 23 8.67 -14.90 -9.10
N LEU A 24 7.92 -15.02 -8.00
CA LEU A 24 7.54 -16.32 -7.43
C LEU A 24 6.55 -17.07 -8.32
N ALA A 25 5.64 -16.35 -8.98
CA ALA A 25 4.68 -16.94 -9.91
C ALA A 25 5.31 -17.31 -11.27
N GLY A 26 6.57 -16.94 -11.53
CA GLY A 26 7.25 -17.19 -12.81
C GLY A 26 6.60 -16.46 -13.98
N VAL A 27 5.88 -15.37 -13.72
CA VAL A 27 5.19 -14.56 -14.74
C VAL A 27 5.95 -13.26 -14.98
N LYS A 28 5.64 -12.61 -16.09
CA LYS A 28 6.21 -11.30 -16.40
C LYS A 28 5.86 -10.29 -15.30
N GLU A 29 6.85 -9.48 -14.94
CA GLU A 29 6.69 -8.39 -13.98
C GLU A 29 5.55 -7.43 -14.38
N ILE A 30 4.82 -6.97 -13.37
CA ILE A 30 3.80 -5.94 -13.55
C ILE A 30 4.51 -4.61 -13.82
N PRO A 31 4.12 -3.86 -14.86
CA PRO A 31 4.66 -2.53 -15.14
C PRO A 31 4.58 -1.61 -13.92
N VAL A 32 5.64 -0.82 -13.68
CA VAL A 32 5.78 0.07 -12.51
C VAL A 32 4.55 0.97 -12.31
N VAL A 33 4.02 1.56 -13.39
CA VAL A 33 2.83 2.45 -13.33
C VAL A 33 1.59 1.71 -12.82
N GLN A 34 1.38 0.46 -13.25
CA GLN A 34 0.24 -0.34 -12.80
C GLN A 34 0.40 -0.72 -11.33
N MET A 35 1.62 -1.08 -10.92
CA MET A 35 1.91 -1.41 -9.53
C MET A 35 1.81 -0.19 -8.60
N LEU A 36 2.14 1.00 -9.10
CA LEU A 36 1.91 2.27 -8.40
C LEU A 36 0.41 2.51 -8.15
N ILE A 37 -0.43 2.36 -9.16
CA ILE A 37 -1.88 2.51 -9.02
C ILE A 37 -2.42 1.49 -8.01
N LEU A 38 -2.00 0.23 -8.09
CA LEU A 38 -2.35 -0.81 -7.11
C LEU A 38 -1.94 -0.44 -5.69
N SER A 39 -0.72 0.05 -5.50
CA SER A 39 -0.22 0.45 -4.18
C SER A 39 -1.04 1.58 -3.54
N LEU A 40 -1.49 2.54 -4.36
CA LEU A 40 -2.36 3.63 -3.91
C LEU A 40 -3.77 3.14 -3.55
N ILE A 41 -4.33 2.21 -4.34
CA ILE A 41 -5.64 1.60 -4.04
C ILE A 41 -5.57 0.86 -2.70
N VAL A 42 -4.52 0.06 -2.49
CA VAL A 42 -4.31 -0.68 -1.24
C VAL A 42 -4.16 0.28 -0.05
N GLU A 43 -3.39 1.37 -0.20
CA GLU A 43 -3.25 2.40 0.84
C GLU A 43 -4.61 3.00 1.23
N ILE A 44 -5.44 3.38 0.25
CA ILE A 44 -6.77 3.96 0.48
C ILE A 44 -7.65 2.98 1.27
N ILE A 45 -7.64 1.71 0.88
CA ILE A 45 -8.38 0.65 1.59
C ILE A 45 -7.88 0.51 3.02
N LEU A 46 -6.56 0.51 3.24
CA LEU A 46 -5.96 0.40 4.56
C LEU A 46 -6.37 1.57 5.48
N ILE A 47 -6.36 2.80 4.94
CA ILE A 47 -6.80 3.99 5.67
C ILE A 47 -8.29 3.90 6.04
N ALA A 48 -9.13 3.40 5.12
CA ALA A 48 -10.56 3.20 5.38
C ALA A 48 -10.78 2.16 6.49
N ILE A 49 -10.07 1.02 6.43
CA ILE A 49 -10.14 -0.03 7.46
C ILE A 49 -9.73 0.53 8.81
N ILE A 50 -8.59 1.22 8.92
CA ILE A 50 -8.12 1.78 10.18
C ILE A 50 -9.12 2.77 10.78
N LYS A 51 -9.76 3.60 9.95
CA LYS A 51 -10.78 4.56 10.42
C LYS A 51 -12.02 3.89 11.00
N ILE A 52 -12.37 2.69 10.53
CA ILE A 52 -13.55 1.94 10.99
C ILE A 52 -13.18 1.03 12.16
N ALA A 53 -12.05 0.33 12.05
CA ALA A 53 -11.65 -0.74 12.97
C ALA A 53 -10.94 -0.24 14.22
N ILE A 54 -10.21 0.89 14.14
CA ILE A 54 -9.49 1.45 15.28
C ILE A 54 -10.33 2.61 15.84
N PRO A 55 -11.00 2.42 17.00
CA PRO A 55 -11.66 3.53 17.66
C PRO A 55 -10.62 4.59 17.99
N LYS A 56 -10.94 5.85 17.69
CA LYS A 56 -10.05 6.96 18.04
C LYS A 56 -9.95 7.02 19.55
N GLU A 57 -8.78 6.66 20.10
CA GLU A 57 -8.48 7.03 21.48
C GLU A 57 -8.58 8.56 21.58
N LYS A 58 -9.45 9.02 22.49
CA LYS A 58 -9.47 10.41 22.92
C LYS A 58 -8.15 10.61 23.66
N THR A 59 -7.14 11.14 22.96
CA THR A 59 -5.99 11.73 23.64
C THR A 59 -6.52 12.96 24.37
N GLU A 60 -6.55 12.88 25.70
CA GLU A 60 -6.75 14.03 26.59
C GLU A 60 -5.67 15.10 26.35
#